data_AF-A0A2R7Y8R2-F1
#
_entry.id   AF-A0A2R7Y8R2-F1
#
_cell.length_a   1.000
_cell.length_b   1.000
_cell.length_c   1.000
_cell.angle_alpha   90.00
_cell.angle_beta   90.00
_cell.angle_gamma   90.00
#
_symmetry.space_group_name_H-M   'P 1'
#
loop_
_entity.id
_entity.type
_entity.pdbx_description
1 polymer ?
#
loop_
_entity_poly.entity_id
_entity_poly.type
_entity_poly.pdbx_seq_one_letter_code
_entity_poly.pdbx_strand_id
1 'polypeptide(L)' 'MSRVIRVRYEKGVFKPLEPVDLEEGEEVQIIIRSSELIDDKFYGIVRKHRPDIRREELLEVLEEIEDEGFRGH' A
#
# COMPACT_ATOMS: atom_id res chain seq x y z
N MET A 1 11.11 4.76 13.56
CA MET A 1 9.67 4.42 13.45
C MET A 1 9.28 4.64 12.00
N SER A 2 8.66 3.66 11.36
CA SER A 2 8.09 3.84 10.01
C SER A 2 6.74 4.54 10.11
N ARG A 3 6.51 5.55 9.27
CA ARG A 3 5.23 6.27 9.16
C ARG A 3 4.78 6.21 7.70
N VAL A 4 3.52 5.84 7.47
CA VAL A 4 2.92 5.86 6.13
C VAL A 4 2.46 7.30 5.85
N ILE A 5 2.96 7.88 4.76
CA ILE A 5 2.61 9.24 4.34
C ILE A 5 1.79 9.12 3.06
N ARG A 6 0.54 9.61 3.08
CA ARG A 6 -0.29 9.64 1.88
C ARG A 6 0.15 10.80 1.00
N VAL A 7 0.46 10.50 -0.25
CA VAL A 7 0.92 11.48 -1.23
C VAL A 7 0.04 11.45 -2.48
N ARG A 8 -0.02 12.58 -3.18
CA ARG A 8 -0.56 12.71 -4.52
C ARG A 8 0.58 12.99 -5.48
N TYR A 9 0.65 12.19 -6.54
CA TYR A 9 1.62 12.42 -7.60
C TYR A 9 1.05 13.42 -8.61
N GLU A 10 1.66 14.59 -8.72
CA GLU A 10 1.24 15.64 -9.65
C GLU A 10 2.44 16.20 -10.41
N LYS A 11 2.39 16.16 -11.74
CA LYS A 11 3.41 16.74 -12.64
C LYS A 11 4.85 16.31 -12.32
N GLY A 12 5.05 15.06 -11.92
CA GLY A 12 6.39 14.54 -11.60
C GLY A 12 6.81 14.63 -10.14
N VAL A 13 5.93 15.11 -9.24
CA VAL A 13 6.28 15.39 -7.84
C VAL A 13 5.32 14.67 -6.89
N PHE A 14 5.86 14.00 -5.87
CA PHE A 14 5.08 13.47 -4.74
C PHE A 14 4.72 14.60 -3.77
N LYS A 15 3.43 14.91 -3.65
CA LYS A 15 2.92 15.93 -2.75
C LYS A 15 2.20 15.28 -1.56
N PRO A 16 2.69 15.46 -0.32
CA PRO A 16 1.98 15.01 0.87
C PRO A 16 0.56 15.59 0.94
N LEU A 17 -0.40 14.77 1.37
CA LEU A 17 -1.77 15.23 1.67
C LEU A 17 -1.86 15.92 3.04
N GLU A 18 -0.89 15.66 3.91
CA GLU A 18 -0.77 16.19 5.26
C GLU A 18 0.68 16.68 5.49
N PRO A 19 0.90 17.64 6.41
CA PRO A 19 2.26 18.07 6.77
C PRO A 19 3.12 16.90 7.25
N VAL A 20 4.39 16.93 6.87
CA VAL A 20 5.38 15.93 7.24
C VAL A 20 6.52 16.60 7.98
N ASP A 21 6.96 15.99 9.07
CA ASP A 21 8.08 16.47 9.87
C ASP A 21 9.38 15.86 9.31
N LEU A 22 9.87 16.39 8.19
CA LEU A 22 11.15 16.04 7.58
C LEU A 22 12.06 17.28 7.55
N GLU A 23 13.36 17.07 7.71
CA GLU A 23 14.34 18.14 7.62
C GLU A 23 14.61 18.55 6.16
N GLU A 24 14.96 19.81 5.95
CA GLU A 24 15.29 20.29 4.60
C GLU A 24 16.58 19.63 4.10
N GLY A 25 16.50 18.93 2.97
CA GLY A 25 17.60 18.16 2.40
C GLY A 25 17.71 16.72 2.92
N GLU A 26 16.78 16.27 3.76
CA GLU A 26 16.71 14.88 4.22
C GLU A 26 16.43 13.91 3.05
N GLU A 27 17.28 12.91 2.87
CA GLU A 27 17.06 11.83 1.90
C GLU A 27 16.23 10.71 2.52
N VAL A 28 15.09 10.39 1.90
CA VAL A 28 14.19 9.33 2.36
C VAL A 28 13.94 8.29 1.27
N GLN A 29 13.71 7.05 1.68
CA GLN A 29 13.34 5.97 0.76
C GLN A 29 11.82 5.98 0.53
N ILE A 30 11.40 5.97 -0.74
CA ILE A 30 9.98 5.82 -1.12
C ILE A 30 9.73 4.38 -1.56
N ILE A 31 8.70 3.76 -0.99
CA ILE A 31 8.21 2.45 -1.40
C ILE A 31 6.88 2.67 -2.13
N ILE A 32 6.85 2.39 -3.43
CA ILE A 32 5.62 2.47 -4.24
C ILE A 32 5.05 1.06 -4.32
N ARG A 33 3.90 0.85 -3.70
CA ARG A 33 3.14 -0.40 -3.83
C ARG A 33 2.06 -0.21 -4.89
N SER A 34 2.12 -0.98 -5.96
CA SER A 34 1.08 -1.02 -7.00
C SER A 34 0.03 -2.06 -6.61
N SER A 35 -1.17 -1.63 -6.23
CA SER A 35 -2.30 -2.54 -5.97
C SER A 35 -2.70 -3.39 -7.18
N GLU A 36 -2.38 -2.92 -8.40
CA GLU A 36 -2.74 -3.57 -9.67
C GLU A 36 -2.21 -5.02 -9.81
N LEU A 37 -1.14 -5.41 -9.10
CA LEU A 37 -0.58 -6.75 -9.22
C LEU A 37 -1.42 -7.83 -8.51
N ILE A 38 -2.28 -7.45 -7.57
CA ILE A 38 -3.11 -8.41 -6.82
C ILE A 38 -4.52 -8.56 -7.45
N ASP A 39 -4.83 -7.73 -8.45
CA ASP A 39 -6.17 -7.18 -8.61
C ASP A 39 -7.23 -8.12 -9.22
N ASP A 40 -6.89 -9.17 -9.98
CA ASP A 40 -7.95 -10.02 -10.56
C ASP A 40 -7.71 -11.51 -10.43
N LYS A 41 -6.47 -11.96 -10.59
CA LYS A 41 -6.16 -13.39 -10.55
C LYS A 41 -6.30 -13.95 -9.14
N PHE A 42 -5.83 -13.19 -8.14
CA PHE A 42 -5.90 -13.59 -6.74
C PHE A 42 -7.33 -13.47 -6.22
N TYR A 43 -8.00 -12.34 -6.51
CA TYR A 43 -9.44 -12.17 -6.23
C TYR A 43 -10.29 -13.29 -6.84
N GLY A 44 -10.01 -13.68 -8.09
CA GLY A 44 -10.69 -14.79 -8.75
C GLY A 44 -10.49 -16.15 -8.08
N ILE A 45 -9.32 -16.39 -7.47
CA ILE A 45 -9.05 -17.62 -6.69
C ILE A 45 -9.83 -17.57 -5.38
N VAL A 46 -9.73 -16.48 -4.63
CA VAL A 46 -10.39 -16.37 -3.31
C VAL A 46 -11.91 -16.43 -3.46
N ARG A 47 -12.49 -15.77 -4.46
CA ARG A 47 -13.94 -15.79 -4.72
C ARG A 47 -14.48 -17.20 -5.04
N LYS A 48 -13.66 -18.11 -5.58
CA LYS A 48 -14.07 -19.51 -5.79
C LYS A 48 -14.29 -20.27 -4.49
N HIS A 49 -13.54 -19.92 -3.45
CA HIS A 49 -13.62 -20.56 -2.13
C HIS A 49 -14.50 -19.78 -1.13
N ARG A 50 -14.61 -18.46 -1.31
CA ARG A 50 -15.45 -17.54 -0.52
C ARG A 50 -16.20 -16.60 -1.47
N PRO A 51 -17.34 -17.03 -2.02
CA PRO A 51 -18.07 -16.25 -3.04
C PRO A 51 -18.71 -14.96 -2.50
N ASP A 52 -18.85 -14.86 -1.18
CA ASP A 52 -19.39 -13.74 -0.40
C ASP A 52 -18.36 -12.66 -0.07
N ILE A 53 -17.06 -12.91 -0.30
CA ILE A 53 -16.01 -11.95 0.06
C ILE A 53 -16.11 -10.68 -0.80
N ARG A 54 -15.99 -9.53 -0.14
CA ARG A 54 -15.92 -8.24 -0.82
C ARG A 54 -14.50 -7.95 -1.27
N ARG A 55 -14.35 -7.17 -2.35
CA ARG A 55 -13.03 -6.81 -2.87
C ARG A 55 -12.23 -6.02 -1.83
N GLU A 56 -12.89 -5.13 -1.10
CA GLU A 56 -12.30 -4.30 -0.06
C GLU A 56 -11.75 -5.15 1.10
N GLU A 57 -12.54 -6.15 1.55
CA GLU A 57 -12.13 -7.08 2.61
C GLU A 57 -10.91 -7.92 2.20
N LEU A 58 -10.82 -8.34 0.94
CA LEU A 58 -9.63 -9.05 0.45
C LEU A 58 -8.40 -8.14 0.42
N LEU A 59 -8.56 -6.90 -0.01
CA LEU A 59 -7.46 -5.93 -0.08
C LEU A 59 -6.92 -5.61 1.32
N GLU A 60 -7.80 -5.42 2.32
CA GLU A 60 -7.40 -5.20 3.72
C GLU A 60 -6.51 -6.35 4.23
N VAL A 61 -6.90 -7.61 4.01
CA VAL A 61 -6.12 -8.79 4.42
C VAL A 61 -4.76 -8.85 3.70
N LEU A 62 -4.71 -8.48 2.43
CA LEU A 62 -3.46 -8.47 1.66
C LEU A 62 -2.51 -7.37 2.14
N GLU A 63 -3.04 -6.19 2.44
CA GLU A 63 -2.27 -5.09 3.04
C GLU A 63 -1.71 -5.51 4.41
N GLU A 64 -2.49 -6.22 5.23
CA GLU A 64 -2.03 -6.78 6.51
C GLU A 64 -0.86 -7.77 6.31
N ILE A 65 -0.95 -8.69 5.34
CA ILE A 65 0.11 -9.66 5.05
C ILE A 65 1.39 -8.99 4.54
N GLU A 66 1.27 -7.98 3.67
CA GLU A 66 2.43 -7.23 3.18
C GLU A 66 3.13 -6.44 4.29
N ASP A 67 2.37 -5.89 5.24
CA ASP A 67 2.91 -5.15 6.37
C ASP A 67 3.58 -6.06 7.42
N GLU A 68 3.11 -7.29 7.58
CA GLU A 68 3.79 -8.30 8.41
C GLU A 68 5.12 -8.75 7.80
N GLY A 69 5.21 -8.86 6.47
CA GLY A 69 6.45 -9.21 5.75
C GLY A 69 7.58 -8.19 5.90
N PHE A 70 7.27 -6.92 6.22
CA PHE A 70 8.26 -5.87 6.46
C PHE A 70 8.84 -5.86 7.89
N ARG A 71 8.29 -6.63 8.84
CA ARG A 71 8.81 -6.72 10.22
C ARG A 71 9.79 -7.88 10.46
N GLY A 72 10.04 -8.70 9.46
CA GLY A 72 11.06 -9.74 9.50
C GLY A 72 12.07 -9.55 8.38
N HIS A 73 13.17 -8.84 8.65
CA HIS A 73 14.56 -9.10 8.22
C HIS A 73 15.44 -7.87 8.47
#